data_AF-A0A2V8N028-F1
#
_entry.id   AF-A0A2V8N028-F1
#
_cell.length_a   1.000
_cell.length_b   1.000
_cell.length_c   1.000
_cell.angle_alpha   90.00
_cell.angle_beta   90.00
_cell.angle_gamma   90.00
#
_symmetry.space_group_name_H-M   'P 1'
#
loop_
_entity.id
_entity.type
_entity.pdbx_description
1 polymer ?
#
loop_
_entity_poly.entity_id
_entity_poly.type
_entity_poly.pdbx_seq_one_letter_code
_entity_poly.pdbx_strand_id
1 'polypeptide(L)'
;MTRLQRAAVLAFCLHLLAGFSMAVVLRRGLETNSDLQDRLAFLVNYRPSWTFAWLTWTAAAIAILYFYVVFADVHRTSSNLAILLTVAGLGPDLAAQAIEIGVLPGLASHALSTNAAPELFLTLHRVAVMLSGYLGNGLYSVTAMLLAWSARYAYPAWVSSMGIAVGVFGIALSVAALLDSAAGMFWTNVFLVPSILIWLGGVAICRGGL
;
A
#
# COMPACT_ATOMS: atom_id res chain seq x y z
N MET A 1 -24.75 -5.77 -9.71
CA MET A 1 -23.29 -5.94 -9.55
C MET A 1 -22.99 -7.28 -8.91
N THR A 2 -22.07 -8.05 -9.49
CA THR A 2 -21.59 -9.31 -8.89
C THR A 2 -20.83 -9.03 -7.57
N ARG A 3 -20.54 -10.08 -6.79
CA ARG A 3 -19.71 -9.96 -5.58
C ARG A 3 -18.32 -9.42 -5.92
N LEU A 4 -17.72 -9.90 -7.01
CA LEU A 4 -16.42 -9.45 -7.50
C LEU A 4 -16.42 -7.96 -7.88
N GLN A 5 -17.43 -7.50 -8.61
CA GLN A 5 -17.54 -6.09 -8.98
C GLN A 5 -17.65 -5.19 -7.74
N ARG A 6 -18.41 -5.60 -6.72
CA ARG A 6 -18.52 -4.86 -5.46
C ARG A 6 -17.19 -4.80 -4.71
N ALA A 7 -16.47 -5.92 -4.64
CA ALA A 7 -15.15 -5.98 -4.02
C ALA A 7 -14.15 -5.08 -4.75
N ALA A 8 -14.16 -5.10 -6.09
CA ALA A 8 -13.30 -4.25 -6.91
C ALA A 8 -13.60 -2.75 -6.73
N VAL A 9 -14.88 -2.35 -6.72
CA VAL A 9 -15.27 -0.95 -6.48
C VAL A 9 -14.88 -0.48 -5.07
N LEU A 10 -15.10 -1.31 -4.05
CA LEU A 10 -14.70 -0.98 -2.69
C LEU A 10 -13.19 -0.77 -2.60
N ALA A 11 -12.40 -1.72 -3.12
CA ALA A 11 -10.94 -1.59 -3.15
C ALA A 11 -10.50 -0.37 -3.97
N PHE A 12 -11.13 -0.10 -5.12
CA PHE A 12 -10.83 1.07 -5.94
C PHE A 12 -10.99 2.38 -5.16
N CYS A 13 -12.15 2.58 -4.52
CA CYS A 13 -12.44 3.80 -3.78
C CYS A 13 -11.45 4.02 -2.63
N LEU A 14 -11.11 2.94 -1.91
CA LEU A 14 -10.19 3.03 -0.77
C LEU A 14 -8.73 3.26 -1.21
N HIS A 15 -8.27 2.65 -2.31
CA HIS A 15 -6.94 2.95 -2.85
C HIS A 15 -6.85 4.35 -3.45
N LEU A 16 -7.95 4.86 -4.04
CA LEU A 16 -7.99 6.23 -4.54
C LEU A 16 -7.81 7.21 -3.38
N LEU A 17 -8.53 6.98 -2.27
CA LEU A 17 -8.43 7.78 -1.07
C LEU A 17 -7.04 7.67 -0.42
N ALA A 18 -6.47 6.46 -0.35
CA ALA A 18 -5.14 6.21 0.18
C ALA A 18 -4.04 6.87 -0.65
N GLY A 19 -4.11 6.75 -1.98
CA GLY A 19 -3.21 7.42 -2.93
C GLY A 19 -3.29 8.94 -2.82
N PHE A 20 -4.50 9.50 -2.70
CA PHE A 20 -4.67 10.93 -2.45
C PHE A 20 -4.06 11.35 -1.10
N SER A 21 -4.31 10.58 -0.05
CA SER A 21 -3.75 10.84 1.29
C SER A 21 -2.23 10.78 1.29
N MET A 22 -1.63 9.87 0.52
CA MET A 22 -0.18 9.80 0.31
C MET A 22 0.35 11.06 -0.36
N ALA A 23 -0.28 11.47 -1.46
CA ALA A 23 0.15 12.60 -2.27
C ALA A 23 0.02 13.97 -1.57
N VAL A 24 -0.94 14.12 -0.66
CA VAL A 24 -1.27 15.42 -0.05
C VAL A 24 -0.81 15.50 1.41
N VAL A 25 -0.98 14.42 2.19
CA VAL A 25 -0.78 14.43 3.65
C VAL A 25 0.51 13.71 4.01
N LEU A 26 0.62 12.41 3.72
CA LEU A 26 1.72 11.59 4.25
C LEU A 26 3.09 12.03 3.74
N ARG A 27 3.19 12.50 2.49
CA ARG A 27 4.48 12.98 1.94
C ARG A 27 5.18 14.03 2.79
N ARG A 28 4.44 14.77 3.63
CA ARG A 28 5.01 15.81 4.51
C ARG A 28 5.75 15.23 5.71
N GLY A 29 5.32 14.07 6.22
CA GLY A 29 5.93 13.38 7.35
C GLY A 29 6.92 12.28 6.95
N LEU A 30 6.81 11.78 5.72
CA LEU A 30 7.66 10.73 5.16
C LEU A 30 9.00 11.28 4.61
N GLU A 31 9.92 10.37 4.29
CA GLU A 31 11.26 10.61 3.74
C GLU A 31 11.29 11.28 2.35
N THR A 32 10.13 11.46 1.72
CA THR A 32 10.01 12.30 0.51
C THR A 32 10.18 13.79 0.81
N ASN A 33 10.00 14.18 2.08
CA ASN A 33 10.45 15.46 2.61
C ASN A 33 11.88 15.31 3.14
N SER A 34 12.84 16.03 2.56
CA SER A 34 14.25 15.94 2.97
C SER A 34 14.55 16.71 4.26
N ASP A 35 13.66 17.61 4.69
CA ASP A 35 13.82 18.35 5.94
C ASP A 35 13.24 17.54 7.12
N LEU A 36 14.14 17.00 7.94
CA LEU A 36 13.74 16.25 9.14
C LEU A 36 12.96 17.11 10.13
N GLN A 37 13.32 18.37 10.33
CA GLN A 37 12.64 19.24 11.30
C GLN A 37 11.20 19.51 10.86
N ASP A 38 10.99 19.77 9.57
CA ASP A 38 9.63 19.95 9.03
C ASP A 38 8.79 18.67 9.13
N ARG A 39 9.39 17.49 8.89
CA ARG A 39 8.72 16.19 9.10
C ARG A 39 8.23 16.02 10.54
N LEU A 40 9.13 16.23 11.51
CA LEU A 40 8.80 16.09 12.93
C LEU A 40 7.70 17.10 13.33
N ALA A 41 7.84 18.35 12.88
CA ALA A 41 6.86 19.41 13.16
C ALA A 41 5.50 19.07 12.56
N PHE A 42 5.46 18.47 11.37
CA PHE A 42 4.22 18.02 10.75
C PHE A 42 3.52 16.93 11.58
N LEU A 43 4.26 15.90 12.03
CA LEU A 43 3.70 14.81 12.85
C LEU A 43 3.08 15.30 14.16
N VAL A 44 3.67 16.34 14.77
CA VAL A 44 3.18 16.93 16.01
C VAL A 44 1.97 17.84 15.76
N ASN A 45 2.09 18.78 14.82
CA ASN A 45 1.08 19.82 14.61
C ASN A 45 -0.16 19.32 13.85
N TYR A 46 -0.01 18.28 13.03
CA TYR A 46 -1.09 17.76 12.16
C TYR A 46 -1.40 16.28 12.44
N ARG A 47 -1.23 15.85 13.70
CA ARG A 47 -1.43 14.46 14.13
C ARG A 47 -2.77 13.86 13.69
N PRO A 48 -3.93 14.55 13.78
CA PRO A 48 -5.19 13.97 13.30
C PRO A 48 -5.16 13.65 11.80
N SER A 49 -4.64 14.56 10.98
CA SER A 49 -4.51 14.35 9.53
C SER A 49 -3.58 13.17 9.21
N TRP A 50 -2.45 13.08 9.92
CA TRP A 50 -1.54 11.95 9.82
C TRP A 50 -2.20 10.60 10.15
N THR A 51 -2.92 10.54 11.28
CA THR A 51 -3.65 9.35 11.70
C THR A 51 -4.72 8.96 10.67
N PHE A 52 -5.56 9.90 10.24
CA PHE A 52 -6.59 9.60 9.24
C PHE A 52 -5.99 9.14 7.92
N ALA A 53 -4.91 9.78 7.45
CA ALA A 53 -4.24 9.39 6.23
C ALA A 53 -3.73 7.94 6.28
N TRP A 54 -3.11 7.51 7.38
CA TRP A 54 -2.71 6.12 7.55
C TRP A 54 -3.89 5.15 7.67
N LEU A 55 -4.99 5.55 8.34
CA LEU A 55 -6.20 4.72 8.39
C LEU A 55 -6.82 4.45 7.01
N THR A 56 -6.65 5.37 6.05
CA THR A 56 -7.08 5.11 4.66
C THR A 56 -6.25 4.00 4.01
N TRP A 57 -4.95 3.92 4.32
CA TRP A 57 -4.08 2.82 3.90
C TRP A 57 -4.44 1.50 4.60
N THR A 58 -4.78 1.55 5.89
CA THR A 58 -5.32 0.38 6.61
C THR A 58 -6.55 -0.18 5.91
N ALA A 59 -7.50 0.71 5.58
CA ALA A 59 -8.73 0.33 4.91
C ALA A 59 -8.46 -0.22 3.50
N ALA A 60 -7.53 0.38 2.76
CA ALA A 60 -7.10 -0.09 1.45
C ALA A 60 -6.50 -1.51 1.52
N ALA A 61 -5.61 -1.79 2.48
CA ALA A 61 -5.01 -3.11 2.69
C ALA A 61 -6.04 -4.19 3.02
N ILE A 62 -7.05 -3.87 3.84
CA ILE A 62 -8.15 -4.80 4.15
C ILE A 62 -9.03 -5.01 2.90
N ALA A 63 -9.31 -3.96 2.15
CA ALA A 63 -10.13 -4.03 0.96
C ALA A 63 -9.47 -4.80 -0.19
N ILE A 64 -8.14 -4.69 -0.36
CA ILE A 64 -7.42 -5.48 -1.37
C ILE A 64 -7.40 -6.96 -0.98
N LEU A 65 -7.27 -7.30 0.31
CA LEU A 65 -7.40 -8.68 0.77
C LEU A 65 -8.79 -9.25 0.44
N TYR A 66 -9.84 -8.50 0.76
CA TYR A 66 -11.21 -8.91 0.41
C TYR A 66 -11.37 -9.10 -1.09
N PHE A 67 -10.85 -8.17 -1.89
CA PHE A 67 -10.85 -8.28 -3.35
C PHE A 67 -10.12 -9.53 -3.84
N TYR A 68 -8.90 -9.81 -3.36
CA TYR A 68 -8.12 -10.98 -3.76
C TYR A 68 -8.80 -12.30 -3.40
N VAL A 69 -9.41 -12.39 -2.22
CA VAL A 69 -10.18 -13.58 -1.82
C VAL A 69 -11.35 -13.81 -2.78
N VAL A 70 -12.13 -12.76 -3.09
CA VAL A 70 -13.28 -12.88 -3.99
C VAL A 70 -12.82 -13.15 -5.43
N PHE A 71 -11.73 -12.54 -5.88
CA PHE A 71 -11.16 -12.75 -7.21
C PHE A 71 -10.72 -14.20 -7.40
N ALA A 72 -10.01 -14.76 -6.42
CA ALA A 72 -9.55 -16.14 -6.44
C ALA A 72 -10.71 -17.14 -6.45
N ASP A 73 -11.76 -16.88 -5.67
CA ASP A 73 -12.98 -17.68 -5.59
C ASP A 73 -13.73 -17.73 -6.94
N VAL A 74 -13.96 -16.57 -7.57
CA VAL A 74 -14.70 -16.48 -8.84
C VAL A 74 -13.99 -17.22 -9.96
N HIS A 75 -12.67 -17.05 -10.09
CA HIS A 75 -11.92 -17.65 -11.20
C HIS A 75 -11.45 -19.08 -10.92
N ARG A 76 -11.80 -19.64 -9.75
CA ARG A 76 -11.29 -20.94 -9.26
C ARG A 76 -9.78 -21.06 -9.40
N THR A 77 -9.09 -19.93 -9.35
CA THR A 77 -7.65 -19.85 -9.31
C THR A 77 -7.28 -20.12 -7.87
N SER A 78 -7.39 -21.39 -7.46
CA SER A 78 -7.14 -21.90 -6.10
C SER A 78 -5.66 -21.81 -5.73
N SER A 79 -5.12 -20.61 -5.76
CA SER A 79 -3.83 -20.31 -5.17
C SER A 79 -4.09 -19.99 -3.70
N ASN A 80 -4.27 -21.02 -2.87
CA ASN A 80 -4.19 -20.88 -1.41
C ASN A 80 -2.94 -20.06 -1.04
N LEU A 81 -1.88 -20.19 -1.84
CA LEU A 81 -0.69 -19.35 -1.83
C LEU A 81 -0.99 -17.85 -1.97
N ALA A 82 -1.77 -17.39 -2.97
CA ALA A 82 -2.12 -15.98 -3.15
C ALA A 82 -2.83 -15.39 -1.93
N ILE A 83 -3.79 -16.13 -1.36
CA ILE A 83 -4.48 -15.69 -0.14
C ILE A 83 -3.50 -15.67 1.04
N LEU A 84 -2.69 -16.71 1.21
CA LEU A 84 -1.71 -16.82 2.28
C LEU A 84 -0.64 -15.71 2.21
N LEU A 85 -0.12 -15.40 1.03
CA LEU A 85 0.80 -14.29 0.80
C LEU A 85 0.16 -12.95 1.19
N THR A 86 -1.11 -12.74 0.83
CA THR A 86 -1.83 -11.51 1.17
C THR A 86 -2.03 -11.36 2.67
N VAL A 87 -2.43 -12.42 3.35
CA VAL A 87 -2.58 -12.43 4.82
C VAL A 87 -1.21 -12.23 5.48
N ALA A 88 -0.16 -12.88 4.97
CA ALA A 88 1.21 -12.72 5.45
C ALA A 88 1.76 -11.30 5.21
N GLY A 89 1.32 -10.61 4.16
CA GLY A 89 1.65 -9.20 3.91
C GLY A 89 0.90 -8.22 4.81
N LEU A 90 -0.36 -8.53 5.14
CA LEU A 90 -1.20 -7.69 5.99
C LEU A 90 -0.66 -7.55 7.42
N GLY A 91 -0.11 -8.61 8.01
CA GLY A 91 0.45 -8.55 9.36
C GLY A 91 1.53 -7.46 9.51
N PRO A 92 2.65 -7.56 8.76
CA PRO A 92 3.70 -6.54 8.75
C PRO A 92 3.18 -5.15 8.37
N ASP A 93 2.29 -5.04 7.40
CA ASP A 93 1.76 -3.74 6.96
C ASP A 93 0.95 -3.04 8.08
N LEU A 94 0.10 -3.79 8.79
CA LEU A 94 -0.60 -3.27 9.97
C LEU A 94 0.35 -2.92 11.11
N ALA A 95 1.43 -3.69 11.31
CA ALA A 95 2.45 -3.37 12.31
C ALA A 95 3.20 -2.07 11.97
N ALA A 96 3.55 -1.85 10.70
CA ALA A 96 4.12 -0.59 10.24
C ALA A 96 3.19 0.59 10.55
N GLN A 97 1.90 0.46 10.21
CA GLN A 97 0.92 1.51 10.44
C GLN A 97 0.69 1.78 11.93
N ALA A 98 0.79 0.76 12.78
CA ALA A 98 0.76 0.93 14.24
C ALA A 98 1.97 1.73 14.76
N ILE A 99 3.16 1.53 14.19
CA ILE A 99 4.36 2.33 14.50
C ILE A 99 4.14 3.78 14.06
N GLU A 100 3.75 3.96 12.80
CA GLU A 100 3.54 5.28 12.16
C GLU A 100 2.49 6.11 12.92
N ILE A 101 1.35 5.52 13.31
CA ILE A 101 0.27 6.22 14.00
C ILE A 101 0.55 6.33 15.51
N GLY A 102 0.96 5.23 16.13
CA GLY A 102 0.96 5.08 17.59
C GLY A 102 2.25 5.54 18.26
N VAL A 103 3.39 5.41 17.57
CA VAL A 103 4.73 5.58 18.17
C VAL A 103 5.41 6.85 17.65
N LEU A 104 5.50 7.03 16.33
CA LEU A 104 6.32 8.09 15.74
C LEU A 104 5.91 9.53 16.16
N PRO A 105 4.62 9.90 16.28
CA PRO A 105 4.25 11.25 16.71
C PRO A 105 4.73 11.58 18.12
N GLY A 106 4.77 10.58 19.01
CA GLY A 106 5.32 10.73 20.36
C GLY A 106 6.82 11.01 20.31
N LEU A 107 7.57 10.21 19.55
CA LEU A 107 9.02 10.41 19.37
C LEU A 107 9.34 11.75 18.70
N ALA A 108 8.53 12.18 17.74
CA ALA A 108 8.70 13.48 17.09
C ALA A 108 8.57 14.65 18.07
N SER A 109 7.60 14.59 18.98
CA SER A 109 7.45 15.59 20.05
C SER A 109 8.67 15.66 20.98
N HIS A 110 9.24 14.51 21.35
CA HIS A 110 10.45 14.46 22.18
C HIS A 110 11.68 15.01 21.44
N ALA A 111 11.85 14.65 20.17
CA ALA A 111 12.93 15.13 19.33
C ALA A 111 12.90 16.66 19.16
N LEU A 112 11.73 17.26 18.97
CA LEU A 112 11.61 18.71 18.85
C LEU A 112 11.81 19.46 20.17
N SER A 113 11.33 18.92 21.29
CA SER A 113 11.34 19.62 22.59
C SER A 113 12.65 19.50 23.35
N THR A 114 13.31 18.34 23.27
CA THR A 114 14.49 18.02 24.09
C THR A 114 15.73 17.74 23.25
N ASN A 115 15.62 17.78 21.92
CA ASN A 115 16.64 17.33 20.98
C ASN A 115 17.11 15.88 21.26
N ALA A 116 16.25 15.09 21.92
CA ALA A 116 16.51 13.70 22.30
C ALA A 116 15.74 12.74 21.38
N ALA A 117 16.33 11.58 21.11
CA ALA A 117 15.74 10.50 20.32
C ALA A 117 15.47 10.73 18.79
N PRO A 118 16.17 11.63 18.06
CA PRO A 118 16.03 11.69 16.59
C PRO A 118 16.44 10.37 15.92
N GLU A 119 17.48 9.70 16.44
CA GLU A 119 17.93 8.40 15.94
C GLU A 119 16.90 7.29 16.15
N LEU A 120 16.20 7.29 17.29
CA LEU A 120 15.16 6.30 17.57
C LEU A 120 13.94 6.52 16.66
N PHE A 121 13.58 7.78 16.40
CA PHE A 121 12.56 8.12 15.40
C PHE A 121 12.93 7.56 14.03
N LEU A 122 14.13 7.85 13.53
CA LEU A 122 14.61 7.37 12.23
C LEU A 122 14.69 5.85 12.16
N THR A 123 15.13 5.20 13.23
CA THR A 123 15.20 3.73 13.31
C THR A 123 13.82 3.09 13.22
N LEU A 124 12.84 3.57 14.00
CA LEU A 124 11.49 3.02 13.95
C LEU A 124 10.77 3.36 12.65
N HIS A 125 11.01 4.56 12.10
CA HIS A 125 10.56 4.93 10.76
C HIS A 125 11.09 3.94 9.72
N ARG A 126 12.39 3.63 9.77
CA ARG A 126 13.01 2.64 8.88
C ARG A 126 12.41 1.25 9.05
N VAL A 127 12.11 0.83 10.27
CA VAL A 127 11.42 -0.45 10.53
C VAL A 127 10.03 -0.44 9.90
N ALA A 128 9.25 0.64 10.03
CA ALA A 128 7.94 0.76 9.40
C ALA A 128 8.03 0.69 7.86
N VAL A 129 9.01 1.37 7.25
CA VAL A 129 9.30 1.29 5.80
C VAL A 129 9.64 -0.15 5.38
N MET A 130 10.43 -0.89 6.16
CA MET A 130 10.76 -2.29 5.85
C MET A 130 9.55 -3.23 5.98
N LEU A 131 8.68 -2.99 6.96
CA LEU A 131 7.49 -3.81 7.18
C LEU A 131 6.43 -3.57 6.10
N SER A 132 6.13 -2.31 5.77
CA SER A 132 5.11 -1.96 4.77
C SER A 132 5.68 -1.89 3.35
N GLY A 133 6.66 -1.00 3.12
CA GLY A 133 7.23 -0.73 1.80
C GLY A 133 7.95 -1.92 1.20
N TYR A 134 8.73 -2.67 2.00
CA TYR A 134 9.38 -3.89 1.53
C TYR A 134 8.47 -5.11 1.63
N LEU A 135 8.17 -5.59 2.84
CA LEU A 135 7.55 -6.90 3.03
C LEU A 135 6.06 -6.93 2.63
N GLY A 136 5.24 -6.04 3.17
CA GLY A 136 3.81 -5.97 2.90
C GLY A 136 3.49 -5.78 1.42
N ASN A 137 4.01 -4.69 0.84
CA ASN A 137 3.84 -4.38 -0.59
C ASN A 137 4.38 -5.49 -1.49
N GLY A 138 5.52 -6.11 -1.15
CA GLY A 138 6.10 -7.18 -1.95
C GLY A 138 5.17 -8.40 -2.03
N LEU A 139 4.63 -8.82 -0.89
CA LEU A 139 3.71 -9.95 -0.83
C LEU A 139 2.37 -9.66 -1.54
N TYR A 140 1.80 -8.46 -1.37
CA TYR A 140 0.61 -8.05 -2.11
C TYR A 140 0.81 -8.02 -3.62
N SER A 141 2.00 -7.62 -4.06
CA SER A 141 2.35 -7.48 -5.48
C SER A 141 2.55 -8.83 -6.15
N VAL A 142 3.19 -9.77 -5.45
CA VAL A 142 3.26 -11.16 -5.91
C VAL A 142 1.85 -11.75 -6.02
N THR A 143 0.97 -11.50 -5.06
CA THR A 143 -0.44 -11.91 -5.16
C THR A 143 -1.13 -11.31 -6.38
N ALA A 144 -1.01 -9.99 -6.59
CA ALA A 144 -1.61 -9.31 -7.74
C ALA A 144 -1.18 -9.97 -9.05
N MET A 145 0.11 -10.23 -9.20
CA MET A 145 0.70 -10.85 -10.38
C MET A 145 0.18 -12.28 -10.60
N LEU A 146 0.13 -13.10 -9.54
CA LEU A 146 -0.40 -14.48 -9.62
C LEU A 146 -1.88 -14.50 -10.03
N LEU A 147 -2.70 -13.64 -9.44
CA LEU A 147 -4.13 -13.55 -9.75
C LEU A 147 -4.37 -13.00 -11.16
N ALA A 148 -3.70 -11.91 -11.53
CA ALA A 148 -3.82 -11.31 -12.85
C ALA A 148 -3.35 -12.27 -13.96
N TRP A 149 -2.26 -12.99 -13.73
CA TRP A 149 -1.74 -13.98 -14.68
C TRP A 149 -2.67 -15.18 -14.83
N SER A 150 -3.19 -15.71 -13.73
CA SER A 150 -4.05 -16.90 -13.75
C SER A 150 -5.40 -16.64 -14.41
N ALA A 151 -5.96 -15.43 -14.24
CA ALA A 151 -7.20 -15.01 -14.89
C ALA A 151 -6.99 -14.23 -16.21
N ARG A 152 -5.80 -14.29 -16.83
CA ARG A 152 -5.43 -13.42 -17.96
C ARG A 152 -6.30 -13.55 -19.22
N TYR A 153 -6.98 -14.68 -19.39
CA TYR A 153 -7.88 -14.91 -20.51
C TYR A 153 -9.34 -14.59 -20.19
N ALA A 154 -9.67 -14.37 -18.90
CA ALA A 154 -11.02 -14.01 -18.46
C ALA A 154 -11.33 -12.52 -18.67
N TYR A 155 -10.31 -11.69 -18.93
CA TYR A 155 -10.42 -10.25 -19.08
C TYR A 155 -9.74 -9.76 -20.37
N PRO A 156 -10.11 -8.56 -20.86
CA PRO A 156 -9.34 -7.89 -21.92
C PRO A 156 -7.88 -7.71 -21.51
N ALA A 157 -6.97 -7.83 -22.48
CA ALA A 157 -5.53 -7.81 -22.24
C ALA A 157 -5.07 -6.62 -21.38
N TRP A 158 -5.65 -5.43 -21.59
CA TRP A 158 -5.29 -4.25 -20.81
C TRP A 158 -5.58 -4.40 -19.30
N VAL A 159 -6.66 -5.07 -18.90
CA VAL A 159 -6.99 -5.29 -17.48
C VAL A 159 -5.94 -6.19 -16.84
N SER A 160 -5.63 -7.31 -17.50
CA SER A 160 -4.63 -8.26 -17.03
C SER A 160 -3.23 -7.65 -17.00
N SER A 161 -2.86 -6.88 -18.04
CA SER A 161 -1.59 -6.15 -18.08
C SER A 161 -1.45 -5.16 -16.93
N MET A 162 -2.52 -4.48 -16.53
CA MET A 162 -2.48 -3.59 -15.36
C MET A 162 -2.31 -4.36 -14.05
N GLY A 163 -2.96 -5.52 -13.89
CA GLY A 163 -2.73 -6.40 -12.73
C GLY A 163 -1.29 -6.93 -12.65
N ILE A 164 -0.66 -7.23 -13.79
CA ILE A 164 0.77 -7.56 -13.86
C ILE A 164 1.63 -6.34 -13.52
N ALA A 165 1.26 -5.14 -14.02
CA ALA A 165 1.97 -3.90 -13.71
C ALA A 165 1.95 -3.57 -12.21
N VAL A 166 0.84 -3.84 -11.51
CA VAL A 166 0.79 -3.77 -10.03
C VAL A 166 1.89 -4.64 -9.42
N GLY A 167 2.02 -5.88 -9.87
CA GLY A 167 3.07 -6.79 -9.44
C GLY A 167 4.47 -6.23 -9.65
N VAL A 168 4.76 -5.75 -10.86
CA VAL A 168 6.08 -5.20 -11.24
C VAL A 168 6.42 -3.97 -10.42
N PHE A 169 5.54 -2.97 -10.36
CA PHE A 169 5.82 -1.71 -9.67
C PHE A 169 5.85 -1.88 -8.15
N GLY A 170 5.06 -2.81 -7.60
CA GLY A 170 5.11 -3.06 -6.16
C GLY A 170 6.31 -3.90 -5.74
N ILE A 171 6.81 -4.82 -6.57
CA ILE A 171 8.14 -5.44 -6.34
C ILE A 171 9.23 -4.39 -6.46
N ALA A 172 9.16 -3.48 -7.43
CA ALA A 172 10.10 -2.38 -7.54
C ALA A 172 10.06 -1.45 -6.32
N LEU A 173 8.87 -1.18 -5.76
CA LEU A 173 8.70 -0.46 -4.49
C LEU A 173 9.40 -1.20 -3.35
N SER A 174 9.24 -2.53 -3.26
CA SER A 174 9.93 -3.33 -2.27
C SER A 174 11.44 -3.23 -2.39
N VAL A 175 11.98 -3.30 -3.61
CA VAL A 175 13.41 -3.12 -3.86
C VAL A 175 13.86 -1.71 -3.47
N ALA A 176 13.10 -0.68 -3.81
CA ALA A 176 13.42 0.69 -3.43
C ALA A 176 13.41 0.88 -1.90
N ALA A 177 12.45 0.30 -1.20
CA ALA A 177 12.40 0.28 0.25
C ALA A 177 13.60 -0.45 0.84
N LEU A 178 13.97 -1.62 0.32
CA LEU A 178 15.15 -2.38 0.75
C LEU A 178 16.44 -1.56 0.59
N LEU A 179 16.59 -0.85 -0.54
CA LEU A 179 17.73 0.01 -0.85
C LEU A 179 17.70 1.37 -0.16
N ASP A 180 16.67 1.64 0.66
CA ASP A 180 16.46 2.92 1.35
C ASP A 180 16.40 4.13 0.40
N SER A 181 15.84 3.92 -0.79
CA SER A 181 15.74 4.96 -1.82
C SER A 181 14.40 5.68 -1.76
N ALA A 182 14.36 6.85 -1.12
CA ALA A 182 13.16 7.70 -1.07
C ALA A 182 12.63 8.06 -2.46
N ALA A 183 13.53 8.42 -3.39
CA ALA A 183 13.16 8.71 -4.77
C ALA A 183 12.61 7.47 -5.49
N GLY A 184 13.21 6.30 -5.26
CA GLY A 184 12.72 5.03 -5.78
C GLY A 184 11.30 4.74 -5.30
N MET A 185 11.07 4.81 -3.99
CA MET A 185 9.76 4.57 -3.39
C MET A 185 8.69 5.55 -3.87
N PHE A 186 9.06 6.82 -4.08
CA PHE A 186 8.18 7.81 -4.66
C PHE A 186 7.75 7.41 -6.08
N TRP A 187 8.71 7.18 -6.98
CA TRP A 187 8.40 6.88 -8.38
C TRP A 187 7.67 5.57 -8.56
N THR A 188 8.04 4.53 -7.81
CA THR A 188 7.33 3.25 -7.87
C THR A 188 5.87 3.40 -7.41
N ASN A 189 5.60 4.22 -6.39
CA ASN A 189 4.23 4.53 -5.98
C ASN A 189 3.44 5.32 -7.03
N VAL A 190 4.08 6.27 -7.72
CA VAL A 190 3.48 7.06 -8.81
C VAL A 190 2.96 6.15 -9.92
N PHE A 191 3.60 5.01 -10.18
CA PHE A 191 3.12 4.04 -11.18
C PHE A 191 2.24 2.94 -10.59
N LEU A 192 2.54 2.50 -9.37
CA LEU A 192 1.81 1.43 -8.69
C LEU A 192 0.35 1.82 -8.44
N VAL A 193 0.10 2.98 -7.83
CA VAL A 193 -1.26 3.38 -7.43
C VAL A 193 -2.19 3.52 -8.65
N PRO A 194 -1.82 4.21 -9.74
CA PRO A 194 -2.62 4.20 -10.96
C PRO A 194 -2.82 2.81 -11.55
N SER A 195 -1.81 1.95 -11.54
CA SER A 195 -1.94 0.57 -12.02
C SER A 195 -2.98 -0.22 -11.22
N ILE A 196 -2.98 -0.07 -9.89
CA ILE A 196 -3.99 -0.67 -9.00
C ILE A 196 -5.39 -0.15 -9.37
N LEU A 197 -5.55 1.16 -9.50
CA LEU A 197 -6.84 1.78 -9.80
C LEU A 197 -7.38 1.34 -11.17
N ILE A 198 -6.54 1.32 -12.20
CA ILE A 198 -6.96 0.90 -13.54
C ILE A 198 -7.30 -0.60 -13.54
N TRP A 199 -6.54 -1.44 -12.84
CA TRP A 199 -6.85 -2.86 -12.73
C TRP A 199 -8.19 -3.10 -12.02
N LEU A 200 -8.39 -2.50 -10.85
CA LEU A 200 -9.63 -2.63 -10.07
C LEU A 200 -10.85 -2.07 -10.83
N GLY A 201 -10.69 -0.91 -11.47
CA GLY A 201 -11.72 -0.31 -12.33
C GLY A 201 -12.06 -1.22 -13.53
N GLY A 202 -11.04 -1.81 -14.15
CA GLY A 202 -11.22 -2.78 -15.22
C GLY A 202 -11.98 -4.02 -14.78
N VAL A 203 -11.64 -4.60 -13.63
CA VAL A 203 -12.37 -5.74 -13.07
C VAL A 203 -13.81 -5.38 -12.66
N ALA A 204 -14.04 -4.15 -12.21
CA ALA A 204 -15.38 -3.68 -11.84
C ALA A 204 -16.31 -3.54 -13.08
N ILE A 205 -15.78 -3.08 -14.21
CA ILE A 205 -16.56 -2.78 -15.42
C ILE A 205 -16.67 -4.00 -16.33
N CYS A 206 -15.59 -4.76 -16.51
CA CYS A 206 -15.59 -5.95 -17.34
C CYS A 206 -16.31 -7.10 -16.64
N ARG A 207 -17.29 -7.72 -17.32
CA ARG A 207 -17.80 -9.03 -16.91
C ARG A 207 -16.69 -10.04 -17.20
N GLY A 208 -15.94 -10.44 -16.18
CA GLY A 208 -14.97 -11.53 -16.31
C GLY A 208 -15.70 -12.74 -16.87
N GLY A 209 -15.34 -13.15 -18.10
CA GLY A 209 -15.89 -14.34 -18.71
C GLY A 209 -15.26 -15.57 -18.06
N LEU A 210 -16.09 -16.56 -17.74
CA LEU A 210 -15.63 -17.93 -17.45
C LEU A 210 -15.54 -18.71 -18.75
#